data_AF-A0A932TWP9-F1
#
_entry.id   AF-A0A932TWP9-F1
#
_cell.length_a   1.000
_cell.length_b   1.000
_cell.length_c   1.000
_cell.angle_alpha   90.00
_cell.angle_beta   90.00
_cell.angle_gamma   90.00
#
_symmetry.space_group_name_H-M   'P 1'
#
loop_
_entity.id
_entity.type
_entity.pdbx_description
1 polymer ?
#
loop_
_entity_poly.entity_id
_entity_poly.type
_entity_poly.pdbx_seq_one_letter_code
_entity_poly.pdbx_strand_id
1 'polypeptide(L)' 'MAEITYREAISGVLREYLEKDDRVFLMGEDIGAYGGSYAVTRGFLERYGED' A
#
# COMPACT_ATOMS: atom_id res chain seq x y z
N MET A 1 14.85 7.96 -14.97
CA MET A 1 14.04 7.32 -13.92
C MET A 1 14.62 7.74 -12.58
N ALA A 2 13.78 8.06 -11.59
CA ALA A 2 14.28 8.31 -10.24
C ALA A 2 14.81 7.00 -9.64
N GLU A 3 15.92 7.05 -8.91
CA GLU A 3 16.41 5.92 -8.13
C GLU A 3 15.51 5.77 -6.90
N ILE A 4 14.90 4.59 -6.73
CA ILE A 4 13.97 4.28 -5.65
C ILE A 4 14.30 2.91 -5.06
N THR A 5 13.96 2.73 -3.79
CA THR A 5 14.06 1.42 -3.12
C THR A 5 13.01 0.47 -3.68
N TYR A 6 13.27 -0.84 -3.55
CA TYR A 6 12.30 -1.87 -3.93
C TYR A 6 10.97 -1.73 -3.17
N ARG A 7 11.05 -1.31 -1.90
CA ARG A 7 9.89 -1.01 -1.05
C ARG A 7 9.05 0.12 -1.64
N GLU A 8 9.69 1.20 -2.09
CA GLU A 8 9.00 2.35 -2.71
C GLU A 8 8.39 1.97 -4.05
N ALA A 9 9.06 1.11 -4.84
CA ALA A 9 8.52 0.61 -6.10
C ALA A 9 7.23 -0.18 -5.88
N ILE A 10 7.21 -1.11 -4.92
CA ILE A 10 6.01 -1.90 -4.59
C ILE A 10 4.93 -1.02 -3.98
N SER A 11 5.28 -0.17 -3.00
CA SER A 11 4.30 0.72 -2.36
C SER A 11 3.67 1.67 -3.38
N GLY A 12 4.47 2.21 -4.31
CA GLY A 12 4.00 3.08 -5.39
C GLY A 12 3.00 2.39 -6.31
N VAL A 13 3.31 1.19 -6.80
CA VAL A 13 2.40 0.48 -7.71
C VAL A 13 1.10 0.04 -7.01
N LEU A 14 1.18 -0.46 -5.76
CA LEU A 14 -0.03 -0.83 -5.02
C LEU A 14 -0.94 0.38 -4.79
N ARG A 15 -0.34 1.53 -4.47
CA ARG A 15 -1.06 2.79 -4.30
C ARG A 15 -1.77 3.21 -5.59
N GLU A 16 -1.08 3.13 -6.72
CA GLU A 16 -1.63 3.50 -8.03
C GLU A 16 -2.87 2.68 -8.38
N TYR A 17 -2.86 1.37 -8.12
CA TYR A 17 -4.03 0.52 -8.39
C TYR A 17 -5.17 0.73 -7.39
N LEU A 18 -4.87 0.93 -6.10
CA LEU A 18 -5.87 1.29 -5.10
C LEU A 18 -6.57 2.63 -5.41
N GLU A 19 -5.87 3.57 -6.05
CA GLU A 19 -6.45 4.87 -6.45
C GLU A 19 -7.25 4.81 -7.77
N LYS A 20 -7.01 3.81 -8.63
CA LYS A 20 -7.58 3.76 -9.99
C LYS A 20 -8.80 2.84 -10.13
N ASP A 21 -8.94 1.85 -9.25
CA ASP A 21 -9.98 0.83 -9.37
C ASP A 21 -10.51 0.44 -7.98
N ASP A 22 -11.73 0.88 -7.67
CA ASP A 22 -12.41 0.67 -6.38
C ASP A 22 -12.67 -0.81 -6.04
N ARG A 23 -12.43 -1.72 -7.00
CA ARG A 23 -12.53 -3.17 -6.76
C ARG A 23 -11.24 -3.75 -6.17
N VAL A 24 -10.14 -3.02 -6.22
CA VAL A 24 -8.84 -3.45 -5.70
C VAL A 24 -8.85 -3.24 -4.19
N PHE A 25 -8.53 -4.31 -3.46
CA PHE A 25 -8.29 -4.25 -2.02
C PHE A 25 -7.08 -5.12 -1.68
N LEU A 26 -6.49 -4.86 -0.51
CA LEU A 26 -5.39 -5.66 0.02
C LEU A 26 -5.86 -6.43 1.26
N MET A 27 -5.37 -7.66 1.41
CA MET A 27 -5.59 -8.46 2.61
C MET A 27 -4.34 -9.27 2.95
N GLY A 28 -4.09 -9.47 4.24
CA GLY A 28 -2.93 -10.19 4.73
C GLY A 28 -2.62 -9.89 6.19
N GLU A 29 -1.68 -10.63 6.76
CA GLU A 29 -1.21 -10.43 8.13
C GLU A 29 -0.42 -9.11 8.24
N ASP A 30 -0.67 -8.34 9.30
CA ASP A 30 0.02 -7.11 9.66
C ASP A 30 0.02 -5.96 8.62
N ILE A 31 -0.65 -6.10 7.47
CA ILE A 31 -0.60 -5.07 6.42
C ILE A 31 -1.44 -3.81 6.73
N GLY A 32 -2.35 -3.89 7.69
CA GLY A 32 -3.25 -2.80 8.10
C GLY A 32 -2.56 -1.80 9.03
N ALA A 33 -3.03 -1.69 10.27
CA ALA A 33 -2.54 -0.71 11.26
C ALA A 33 -1.03 -0.81 11.54
N TYR A 34 -0.41 -1.98 11.35
CA TYR A 34 1.03 -2.15 11.51
C TYR A 34 1.84 -1.69 10.28
N GLY A 35 1.21 -1.62 9.09
CA GLY A 35 1.85 -1.18 7.84
C GLY A 35 2.72 -2.23 7.15
N GLY A 36 2.62 -3.49 7.57
CA GLY A 36 3.36 -4.64 7.07
C GLY A 36 4.78 -4.75 7.65
N SER A 37 5.32 -5.99 7.71
CA SER A 37 6.64 -6.28 8.30
C SER A 37 7.80 -5.51 7.67
N TYR A 38 7.64 -5.08 6.40
CA TYR A 38 8.61 -4.29 5.66
C TYR A 38 8.13 -2.87 5.34
N ALA A 39 7.09 -2.39 6.02
CA ALA A 39 6.52 -1.05 5.85
C ALA A 39 6.10 -0.71 4.40
N VAL A 40 5.62 -1.71 3.64
CA VAL A 40 5.16 -1.55 2.24
C VAL A 40 3.80 -0.85 2.19
N THR A 41 2.91 -1.20 3.12
CA THR A 41 1.52 -0.70 3.19
C THR A 41 1.35 0.32 4.32
N ARG A 42 2.45 0.85 4.87
CA ARG A 42 2.40 1.86 5.93
C ARG A 42 1.60 3.08 5.48
N GLY A 43 0.56 3.43 6.23
CA GLY A 43 -0.33 4.56 5.91
C GLY A 43 -1.47 4.22 4.95
N PHE A 44 -1.59 2.97 4.49
CA PHE A 44 -2.63 2.59 3.51
C PHE A 44 -3.98 2.44 4.19
N LEU A 45 -4.03 1.84 5.38
CA LEU A 45 -5.30 1.65 6.09
C LEU A 45 -5.94 3.00 6.44
N GLU A 46 -5.14 3.97 6.89
CA GLU A 46 -5.59 5.32 7.20
C GLU A 46 -6.07 6.09 5.97
N ARG A 47 -5.57 5.74 4.78
CA ARG A 47 -5.88 6.44 3.53
C ARG A 47 -7.04 5.83 2.76
N TYR A 48 -7.19 4.50 2.80
CA TYR A 48 -8.10 3.74 1.94
C TYR A 48 -9.11 2.90 2.73
N GLY A 49 -9.00 2.83 4.05
CA GLY A 49 -9.85 2.00 4.91
C GLY A 49 -10.98 2.74 5.60
N GLU A 50 -11.25 4.00 5.23
CA GLU A 50 -12.44 4.73 5.71
C GLU A 50 -13.67 4.30 4.87
N ASP A 51 -14.65 3.68 5.54
CA ASP A 51 -15.96 3.13 5.09
C ASP A 51 -16.08 2.52 3.67
#